data_AF-A0A816DWH6-F1
#
_entry.id   AF-A0A816DWH6-F1
#
_cell.length_a   1.000
_cell.length_b   1.000
_cell.length_c   1.000
_cell.angle_alpha   90.00
_cell.angle_beta   90.00
_cell.angle_gamma   90.00
#
_symmetry.space_group_name_H-M   'P 1'
#
loop_
_entity.id
_entity.type
_entity.pdbx_description
1 polymer ?
#
loop_
_entity_poly.entity_id
_entity_poly.type
_entity_poly.pdbx_seq_one_letter_code
_entity_poly.pdbx_strand_id
1 'polypeptide(L)'
;MTRSAEFTDKLQQNVDIYGTLKSELETLRAKFPQQFPKPIYVLSSVDLNMKDQWKERLIQAKYNESGERIILIPCYVGNSLWVGVIIKFSADEYIEQAEFFDQVMESGFIPNTFQEQFAEVYQGCNLRSGDCKKHTDQTLSARLTIEKLLSAVEEGGTGSGKSTTIHFLAGSKMIETKMKGLNHIAVDLASVKNPDLKNITISPFAQSETRYITPVRVNFKDVGAFSKGSVVLCDSPGFEDTSGSEVDIANGIGIVRAIKGCQSVRPVIFVSYKNIGNQFERLKSLAHMLVGLIPTIEDNRNAFSYIFTKYPPHERSTIHTSLRNVKE
;
A
#
# COMPACT_ATOMS: atom_id res chain seq x y z
N MET A 1 12.95 -26.17 4.61
CA MET A 1 12.06 -26.80 3.62
C MET A 1 10.74 -26.06 3.67
N THR A 2 10.39 -25.46 2.55
CA THR A 2 9.87 -24.10 2.46
C THR A 2 8.38 -24.09 2.17
N ARG A 3 7.65 -23.13 2.74
CA ARG A 3 6.23 -22.81 2.49
C ARG A 3 5.88 -22.73 0.98
N SER A 4 6.88 -22.37 0.16
CA SER A 4 6.83 -22.43 -1.31
C SER A 4 6.58 -23.84 -1.85
N ALA A 5 7.21 -24.89 -1.31
CA ALA A 5 7.10 -26.26 -1.83
C ALA A 5 5.74 -26.90 -1.48
N GLU A 6 5.25 -26.72 -0.24
CA GLU A 6 3.90 -27.17 0.16
C GLU A 6 2.78 -26.43 -0.59
N PHE A 7 3.02 -25.17 -0.97
CA PHE A 7 2.09 -24.38 -1.77
C PHE A 7 2.10 -24.78 -3.24
N THR A 8 3.24 -25.23 -3.77
CA THR A 8 3.37 -25.66 -5.18
C THR A 8 2.66 -27.00 -5.43
N ASP A 9 2.68 -27.93 -4.45
CA ASP A 9 2.07 -29.26 -4.59
C ASP A 9 0.53 -29.25 -4.55
N LYS A 10 -0.10 -28.24 -3.95
CA LYS A 10 -1.58 -28.16 -3.83
C LYS A 10 -2.28 -27.53 -5.03
N LEU A 11 -1.56 -26.84 -5.91
CA LEU A 11 -2.16 -26.00 -6.96
C LEU A 11 -2.22 -26.64 -8.34
N GLN A 12 -1.76 -27.90 -8.51
CA GLN A 12 -1.55 -28.47 -9.85
C GLN A 12 -2.77 -29.12 -10.51
N GLN A 13 -3.92 -29.32 -9.86
CA GLN A 13 -5.12 -29.88 -10.52
C GLN A 13 -6.42 -29.29 -9.94
N ASN A 14 -7.21 -28.62 -10.79
CA ASN A 14 -8.46 -27.92 -10.45
C ASN A 14 -8.33 -26.89 -9.32
N VAL A 15 -7.81 -25.71 -9.66
CA VAL A 15 -7.61 -24.61 -8.71
C VAL A 15 -8.96 -24.01 -8.31
N ASP A 16 -9.45 -24.36 -7.11
CA ASP A 16 -10.46 -23.58 -6.41
C ASP A 16 -9.83 -22.27 -5.91
N ILE A 17 -9.64 -21.34 -6.85
CA ILE A 17 -9.03 -20.04 -6.57
C ILE A 17 -9.87 -19.24 -5.57
N TYR A 18 -11.19 -19.39 -5.63
CA TYR A 18 -12.13 -18.73 -4.73
C TYR A 18 -11.94 -19.23 -3.30
N GLY A 19 -12.01 -20.55 -3.10
CA GLY A 19 -11.85 -21.17 -1.78
C GLY A 19 -10.47 -20.89 -1.19
N THR A 20 -9.43 -20.94 -2.02
CA THR A 20 -8.05 -20.64 -1.59
C THR A 20 -7.89 -19.18 -1.17
N LEU A 21 -8.33 -18.23 -2.01
CA LEU A 21 -8.28 -16.80 -1.70
C LEU A 21 -9.06 -16.46 -0.42
N LYS A 22 -10.26 -17.05 -0.27
CA LYS A 22 -11.09 -16.85 0.92
C LYS A 22 -10.41 -17.39 2.19
N SER A 23 -9.88 -18.61 2.14
CA SER A 23 -9.21 -19.25 3.29
C SER A 23 -7.95 -18.50 3.71
N GLU A 24 -7.13 -18.04 2.76
CA GLU A 24 -5.93 -17.26 3.03
C GLU A 24 -6.28 -15.89 3.62
N LEU A 25 -7.31 -15.22 3.10
CA LEU A 25 -7.79 -13.96 3.66
C LEU A 25 -8.29 -14.13 5.11
N GLU A 26 -9.04 -15.19 5.40
CA GLU A 26 -9.50 -15.49 6.77
C GLU A 26 -8.31 -15.74 7.71
N THR A 27 -7.29 -16.46 7.24
CA THR A 27 -6.04 -16.70 7.99
C THR A 27 -5.31 -15.38 8.28
N LEU A 28 -5.19 -14.49 7.29
CA LEU A 28 -4.58 -13.18 7.45
C LEU A 28 -5.37 -12.30 8.43
N ARG A 29 -6.71 -12.28 8.34
CA ARG A 29 -7.58 -11.52 9.25
C ARG A 29 -7.49 -12.04 10.69
N ALA A 30 -7.43 -13.35 10.88
CA ALA A 30 -7.27 -13.95 12.21
C ALA A 30 -5.92 -13.57 12.83
N LYS A 31 -4.86 -13.54 12.01
CA LYS A 31 -3.51 -13.19 12.45
C LYS A 31 -3.33 -11.68 12.70
N PHE A 32 -3.97 -10.84 11.89
CA PHE A 32 -3.81 -9.38 11.91
C PHE A 32 -5.15 -8.62 11.90
N PRO A 33 -6.02 -8.79 12.90
CA PRO A 33 -7.37 -8.23 12.89
C PRO A 33 -7.39 -6.69 12.80
N GLN A 34 -6.37 -6.02 13.33
CA GLN A 34 -6.24 -4.56 13.27
C GLN A 34 -5.72 -4.01 11.93
N GLN A 35 -5.33 -4.86 10.97
CA GLN A 35 -4.90 -4.43 9.63
C GLN A 35 -6.06 -4.38 8.63
N PHE A 36 -7.17 -5.04 8.93
CA PHE A 36 -8.32 -5.16 8.03
C PHE A 36 -9.59 -4.60 8.69
N PRO A 37 -9.66 -3.28 8.97
CA PRO A 37 -10.81 -2.68 9.63
C PRO A 37 -12.05 -2.61 8.73
N LYS A 38 -11.85 -2.60 7.41
CA LYS A 38 -12.95 -2.62 6.42
C LYS A 38 -13.42 -4.06 6.19
N PRO A 39 -14.74 -4.32 6.08
CA PRO A 39 -15.26 -5.55 5.52
C PRO A 39 -14.61 -5.86 4.16
N ILE A 40 -14.09 -7.07 4.01
CA ILE A 40 -13.51 -7.56 2.75
C ILE A 40 -14.28 -8.79 2.33
N TYR A 41 -14.79 -8.76 1.10
CA TYR A 41 -15.60 -9.81 0.52
C TYR A 41 -14.86 -10.42 -0.66
N VAL A 42 -14.71 -11.74 -0.63
CA VAL A 42 -14.28 -12.50 -1.80
C VAL A 42 -15.54 -13.00 -2.50
N LEU A 43 -15.72 -12.61 -3.75
CA LEU A 43 -16.79 -13.15 -4.59
C LEU A 43 -16.32 -14.43 -5.28
N SER A 44 -17.24 -15.35 -5.56
CA SER A 44 -16.88 -16.54 -6.36
C SER A 44 -16.34 -16.16 -7.75
N SER A 45 -15.57 -17.05 -8.33
CA SER A 45 -14.90 -16.79 -9.60
C SER A 45 -15.89 -16.46 -10.71
N VAL A 46 -15.47 -15.57 -11.61
CA VAL A 46 -16.20 -15.21 -12.82
C VAL A 46 -15.45 -15.78 -14.03
N ASP A 47 -16.13 -16.53 -14.89
CA ASP A 47 -15.64 -16.90 -16.22
C ASP A 47 -16.06 -15.83 -17.23
N LEU A 48 -15.08 -15.09 -17.74
CA LEU A 48 -15.31 -14.00 -18.68
C LEU A 48 -15.77 -14.49 -20.07
N ASN A 49 -15.67 -15.79 -20.36
CA ASN A 49 -16.23 -16.38 -21.58
C ASN A 49 -17.73 -16.63 -21.44
N MET A 50 -18.26 -16.66 -20.21
CA MET A 50 -19.69 -16.79 -19.97
C MET A 50 -20.36 -15.42 -20.06
N LYS A 51 -21.34 -15.32 -20.97
CA LYS A 51 -22.10 -14.10 -21.19
C LYS A 51 -22.78 -13.63 -19.89
N ASP A 52 -22.71 -12.33 -19.64
CA ASP A 52 -23.39 -11.61 -18.54
C ASP A 52 -22.99 -12.01 -17.11
N GLN A 53 -22.21 -13.08 -16.89
CA GLN A 53 -21.80 -13.53 -15.56
C GLN A 53 -21.01 -12.46 -14.79
N TRP A 54 -20.17 -11.69 -15.50
CA TRP A 54 -19.44 -10.56 -14.92
C TRP A 54 -20.40 -9.47 -14.42
N LYS A 55 -21.32 -9.03 -15.28
CA LYS A 55 -22.32 -8.01 -14.95
C LYS A 55 -23.21 -8.44 -13.79
N GLU A 56 -23.71 -9.68 -13.81
CA GLU A 56 -24.49 -10.25 -12.71
C GLU A 56 -23.70 -10.23 -11.41
N ARG A 57 -22.39 -10.52 -11.47
CA ARG A 57 -21.55 -10.50 -10.30
C ARG A 57 -21.38 -9.11 -9.70
N LEU A 58 -21.20 -8.11 -10.54
CA LEU A 58 -21.11 -6.71 -10.10
C LEU A 58 -22.44 -6.23 -9.50
N ILE A 59 -23.58 -6.64 -10.08
CA ILE A 59 -24.90 -6.36 -9.52
C ILE A 59 -25.03 -6.98 -8.13
N GLN A 60 -24.67 -8.26 -7.96
CA GLN A 60 -24.65 -8.90 -6.64
C GLN A 60 -23.75 -8.15 -5.65
N ALA A 61 -22.55 -7.75 -6.09
CA ALA A 61 -21.60 -6.99 -5.29
C ALA A 61 -22.13 -5.62 -4.84
N LYS A 62 -22.95 -4.99 -5.68
CA LYS A 62 -23.56 -3.68 -5.44
C LYS A 62 -24.73 -3.75 -4.45
N TYR A 63 -25.58 -4.78 -4.55
CA TYR A 63 -26.83 -4.85 -3.78
C TYR A 63 -26.77 -5.72 -2.52
N ASN A 64 -25.86 -6.70 -2.45
CA ASN A 64 -25.80 -7.61 -1.30
C ASN A 64 -25.03 -7.02 -0.12
N GLU A 65 -24.16 -6.05 -0.36
CA GLU A 65 -23.26 -5.47 0.63
C GLU A 65 -23.35 -3.95 0.56
N SER A 66 -23.47 -3.26 1.69
CA SER A 66 -23.61 -1.80 1.77
C SER A 66 -22.52 -1.15 2.61
N GLY A 67 -22.21 0.12 2.34
CA GLY A 67 -21.23 0.91 3.09
C GLY A 67 -19.76 0.62 2.73
N GLU A 68 -18.84 1.09 3.57
CA GLU A 68 -17.39 1.04 3.35
C GLU A 68 -16.90 -0.42 3.31
N ARG A 69 -16.35 -0.85 2.17
CA ARG A 69 -15.96 -2.25 1.95
C ARG A 69 -14.94 -2.42 0.83
N ILE A 70 -14.30 -3.59 0.80
CA ILE A 70 -13.41 -4.02 -0.27
C ILE A 70 -13.98 -5.31 -0.88
N ILE A 71 -13.97 -5.41 -2.20
CA ILE A 71 -14.43 -6.58 -2.94
C ILE A 71 -13.27 -7.12 -3.76
N LEU A 72 -13.01 -8.42 -3.63
CA LEU A 72 -12.02 -9.16 -4.38
C LEU A 72 -12.73 -10.15 -5.30
N ILE A 73 -12.38 -10.12 -6.59
CA ILE A 73 -13.01 -10.97 -7.60
C ILE A 73 -11.90 -11.66 -8.41
N PRO A 74 -11.71 -12.97 -8.26
CA PRO A 74 -10.90 -13.74 -9.20
C PRO A 74 -11.68 -13.96 -10.49
N CYS A 75 -11.08 -13.64 -11.62
CA CYS A 75 -11.69 -13.76 -12.94
C CYS A 75 -10.89 -14.73 -13.81
N TYR A 76 -11.57 -15.70 -14.41
CA TYR A 76 -11.04 -16.61 -15.41
C TYR A 76 -11.28 -16.02 -16.79
N VAL A 77 -10.22 -15.84 -17.58
CA VAL A 77 -10.31 -15.17 -18.88
C VAL A 77 -10.14 -16.12 -20.07
N GLY A 78 -10.14 -17.44 -19.81
CA GLY A 78 -9.86 -18.48 -20.81
C GLY A 78 -8.40 -18.90 -20.83
N ASN A 79 -8.09 -20.00 -21.54
CA ASN A 79 -6.73 -20.54 -21.70
C ASN A 79 -5.96 -20.74 -20.38
N SER A 80 -6.64 -21.24 -19.33
CA SER A 80 -6.05 -21.43 -17.99
C SER A 80 -5.59 -20.13 -17.31
N LEU A 81 -5.91 -18.96 -17.87
CA LEU A 81 -5.49 -17.67 -17.36
C LEU A 81 -6.48 -17.10 -16.33
N TRP A 82 -5.91 -16.67 -15.21
CA TRP A 82 -6.62 -16.01 -14.11
C TRP A 82 -6.09 -14.59 -13.92
N VAL A 83 -7.01 -13.67 -13.66
CA VAL A 83 -6.76 -12.26 -13.35
C VAL A 83 -7.55 -11.86 -12.11
N GLY A 84 -7.15 -10.78 -11.45
CA GLY A 84 -7.80 -10.30 -10.24
C GLY A 84 -8.47 -8.95 -10.44
N VAL A 85 -9.63 -8.74 -9.82
CA VAL A 85 -10.24 -7.42 -9.69
C VAL A 85 -10.39 -7.05 -8.23
N ILE A 86 -10.03 -5.81 -7.90
CA ILE A 86 -10.32 -5.19 -6.60
C ILE A 86 -11.24 -3.98 -6.79
N ILE A 87 -12.23 -3.84 -5.93
CA ILE A 87 -13.08 -2.66 -5.85
C ILE A 87 -13.14 -2.19 -4.40
N LYS A 88 -12.80 -0.93 -4.13
CA LYS A 88 -12.88 -0.31 -2.80
C LYS A 88 -13.99 0.73 -2.81
N PHE A 89 -14.92 0.58 -1.88
CA PHE A 89 -16.03 1.49 -1.68
C PHE A 89 -15.81 2.33 -0.43
N SER A 90 -16.16 3.62 -0.52
CA SER A 90 -16.25 4.52 0.63
C SER A 90 -17.51 4.24 1.45
N ALA A 91 -17.63 4.89 2.61
CA ALA A 91 -18.83 4.81 3.44
C ALA A 91 -20.09 5.32 2.73
N ASP A 92 -19.93 6.27 1.80
CA ASP A 92 -21.00 6.86 0.98
C ASP A 92 -21.24 6.08 -0.32
N GLU A 93 -20.70 4.85 -0.43
CA GLU A 93 -20.84 3.92 -1.55
C GLU A 93 -20.23 4.37 -2.89
N TYR A 94 -19.37 5.39 -2.87
CA TYR A 94 -18.55 5.73 -4.03
C TYR A 94 -17.39 4.76 -4.19
N ILE A 95 -17.03 4.45 -5.44
CA ILE A 95 -15.84 3.67 -5.76
C ILE A 95 -14.61 4.57 -5.60
N GLU A 96 -13.80 4.30 -4.58
CA GLU A 96 -12.51 4.97 -4.35
C GLU A 96 -11.41 4.39 -5.25
N GLN A 97 -11.49 3.10 -5.53
CA GLN A 97 -10.52 2.36 -6.33
C GLN A 97 -11.22 1.19 -7.04
N ALA A 98 -10.93 1.00 -8.32
CA ALA A 98 -11.34 -0.17 -9.09
C ALA A 98 -10.22 -0.57 -10.03
N GLU A 99 -9.56 -1.69 -9.75
CA GLU A 99 -8.36 -2.12 -10.47
C GLU A 99 -8.47 -3.55 -10.95
N PHE A 100 -7.93 -3.77 -12.15
CA PHE A 100 -7.80 -5.04 -12.84
C PHE A 100 -6.31 -5.42 -12.87
N PHE A 101 -5.96 -6.51 -12.22
CA PHE A 101 -4.60 -7.06 -12.17
C PHE A 101 -4.48 -8.23 -13.12
N ASP A 102 -3.73 -8.01 -14.18
CA ASP A 102 -3.34 -9.06 -15.11
C ASP A 102 -1.82 -9.22 -15.09
N GLN A 103 -1.36 -10.36 -14.59
CA GLN A 103 0.07 -10.61 -14.40
C GLN A 103 0.72 -11.34 -15.57
N VAL A 104 -0.02 -11.62 -16.65
CA VAL A 104 0.48 -12.50 -17.72
C VAL A 104 0.28 -11.92 -19.11
N MET A 105 -0.81 -11.17 -19.40
CA MET A 105 -0.95 -10.56 -20.72
C MET A 105 -0.01 -9.36 -20.86
N GLU A 106 0.67 -9.24 -22.01
CA GLU A 106 1.70 -8.23 -22.25
C GLU A 106 1.15 -6.78 -22.26
N SER A 107 -0.16 -6.59 -22.47
CA SER A 107 -0.73 -5.28 -22.78
C SER A 107 -1.50 -4.58 -21.66
N GLY A 108 -1.73 -5.21 -20.50
CA GLY A 108 -2.59 -4.62 -19.45
C GLY A 108 -3.99 -4.29 -19.96
N PHE A 109 -4.42 -4.98 -21.02
CA PHE A 109 -5.64 -4.69 -21.75
C PHE A 109 -6.85 -5.23 -21.00
N ILE A 110 -7.69 -4.31 -20.54
CA ILE A 110 -9.01 -4.64 -20.03
C ILE A 110 -9.93 -4.84 -21.24
N PRO A 111 -10.56 -6.01 -21.43
CA PRO A 111 -11.46 -6.23 -22.55
C PRO A 111 -12.58 -5.18 -22.59
N ASN A 112 -12.85 -4.56 -23.75
CA ASN A 112 -13.87 -3.50 -23.87
C ASN A 112 -15.24 -3.94 -23.35
N THR A 113 -15.64 -5.17 -23.62
CA THR A 113 -16.89 -5.75 -23.12
C THR A 113 -16.94 -5.79 -21.58
N PHE A 114 -15.80 -6.05 -20.94
CA PHE A 114 -15.67 -6.06 -19.48
C PHE A 114 -15.78 -4.65 -18.90
N GLN A 115 -15.16 -3.68 -19.57
CA GLN A 115 -15.20 -2.27 -19.22
C GLN A 115 -16.62 -1.70 -19.36
N GLU A 116 -17.31 -2.00 -20.45
CA GLU A 116 -18.69 -1.57 -20.72
C GLU A 116 -19.65 -2.12 -19.67
N GLN A 117 -19.57 -3.41 -19.35
CA GLN A 117 -20.39 -4.03 -18.31
C GLN A 117 -20.10 -3.44 -16.92
N PHE A 118 -18.84 -3.11 -16.63
CA PHE A 118 -18.49 -2.43 -15.38
C PHE A 118 -19.10 -1.03 -15.29
N ALA A 119 -18.95 -0.23 -16.35
CA ALA A 119 -19.50 1.13 -16.42
C ALA A 119 -21.03 1.16 -16.40
N GLU A 120 -21.69 0.10 -16.92
CA GLU A 120 -23.14 -0.03 -16.85
C GLU A 120 -23.64 -0.21 -15.41
N VAL A 121 -22.93 -1.02 -14.60
CA VAL A 121 -23.30 -1.26 -13.20
C VAL A 121 -22.88 -0.09 -12.30
N TYR A 122 -21.70 0.47 -12.54
CA TYR A 122 -21.12 1.58 -11.80
C TYR A 122 -20.95 2.79 -12.71
N GLN A 123 -22.05 3.50 -12.94
CA GLN A 123 -22.09 4.67 -13.82
C GLN A 123 -21.01 5.70 -13.48
N GLY A 124 -20.28 6.14 -14.50
CA GLY A 124 -19.20 7.13 -14.36
C GLY A 124 -17.89 6.58 -13.76
N CYS A 125 -17.80 5.28 -13.50
CA CYS A 125 -16.58 4.63 -13.02
C CYS A 125 -15.97 3.73 -14.10
N ASN A 126 -14.64 3.72 -14.16
CA ASN A 126 -13.88 2.86 -15.05
C ASN A 126 -12.93 1.99 -14.24
N LEU A 127 -12.81 0.71 -14.60
CA LEU A 127 -11.69 -0.11 -14.17
C LEU A 127 -10.39 0.46 -14.72
N ARG A 128 -9.34 0.40 -13.89
CA ARG A 128 -7.98 0.77 -14.24
C ARG A 128 -7.11 -0.48 -14.26
N SER A 129 -6.08 -0.51 -15.11
CA SER A 129 -5.07 -1.56 -15.02
C SER A 129 -4.26 -1.30 -13.75
N GLY A 130 -4.16 -2.30 -12.88
CA GLY A 130 -3.33 -2.24 -11.68
C GLY A 130 -1.89 -2.66 -11.97
N ASP A 131 -0.93 -2.04 -11.28
CA ASP A 131 0.48 -2.35 -11.46
C ASP A 131 0.82 -3.75 -10.94
N CYS A 132 1.46 -4.54 -11.79
CA CYS A 132 1.92 -5.88 -11.46
C CYS A 132 3.13 -6.28 -12.29
N LYS A 133 3.99 -7.12 -11.69
CA LYS A 133 5.10 -7.73 -12.41
C LYS A 133 4.53 -8.75 -13.40
N LYS A 134 4.94 -8.66 -14.66
CA LYS A 134 4.51 -9.58 -15.71
C LYS A 134 5.31 -10.88 -15.63
N HIS A 135 4.62 -12.00 -15.83
CA HIS A 135 5.15 -13.35 -15.82
C HIS A 135 4.79 -14.04 -17.13
N THR A 136 5.73 -14.81 -17.69
CA THR A 136 5.52 -15.55 -18.95
C THR A 136 4.83 -16.90 -18.75
N ASP A 137 4.76 -17.39 -17.51
CA ASP A 137 4.20 -18.70 -17.18
C ASP A 137 2.72 -18.58 -16.77
N GLN A 138 1.84 -18.95 -17.71
CA GLN A 138 0.38 -18.96 -17.51
C GLN A 138 -0.06 -19.95 -16.41
N THR A 139 0.72 -21.00 -16.13
CA THR A 139 0.38 -21.98 -15.08
C THR A 139 0.40 -21.38 -13.68
N LEU A 140 1.09 -20.25 -13.51
CA LEU A 140 1.20 -19.54 -12.24
C LEU A 140 0.09 -18.48 -12.04
N SER A 141 -0.74 -18.21 -13.05
CA SER A 141 -1.64 -17.05 -13.02
C SER A 141 -2.62 -17.07 -11.85
N ALA A 142 -3.12 -18.25 -11.46
CA ALA A 142 -4.06 -18.38 -10.35
C ALA A 142 -3.39 -18.03 -9.02
N ARG A 143 -2.19 -18.58 -8.78
CA ARG A 143 -1.36 -18.32 -7.60
C ARG A 143 -1.02 -16.84 -7.48
N LEU A 144 -0.51 -16.28 -8.56
CA LEU A 144 -0.14 -14.88 -8.69
C LEU A 144 -1.33 -13.95 -8.45
N THR A 145 -2.50 -14.29 -8.99
CA THR A 145 -3.75 -13.56 -8.76
C THR A 145 -4.12 -13.53 -7.28
N ILE A 146 -4.04 -14.67 -6.58
CA ILE A 146 -4.29 -14.73 -5.12
C ILE A 146 -3.30 -13.82 -4.38
N GLU A 147 -2.00 -13.99 -4.63
CA GLU A 147 -0.95 -13.21 -3.97
C GLU A 147 -1.17 -11.70 -4.17
N LYS A 148 -1.49 -11.25 -5.38
CA LYS A 148 -1.73 -9.83 -5.65
C LYS A 148 -3.03 -9.32 -5.06
N LEU A 149 -4.13 -10.07 -5.11
CA LEU A 149 -5.39 -9.64 -4.50
C LEU A 149 -5.25 -9.49 -2.98
N LEU A 150 -4.54 -10.42 -2.32
CA LEU A 150 -4.23 -10.31 -0.89
C LEU A 150 -3.33 -9.10 -0.61
N SER A 151 -2.28 -8.93 -1.40
CA SER A 151 -1.38 -7.78 -1.26
C SER A 151 -2.09 -6.44 -1.50
N ALA A 152 -3.01 -6.34 -2.46
CA ALA A 152 -3.77 -5.12 -2.76
C ALA A 152 -4.70 -4.68 -1.60
N VAL A 153 -5.10 -5.62 -0.76
CA VAL A 153 -5.81 -5.33 0.50
C VAL A 153 -4.84 -4.81 1.57
N GLU A 154 -3.62 -5.37 1.63
CA GLU A 154 -2.54 -4.89 2.52
C GLU A 154 -1.94 -3.55 2.05
N GLU A 155 -2.01 -3.23 0.76
CA GLU A 155 -1.56 -2.00 0.07
C GLU A 155 -2.45 -0.79 0.39
N GLY A 156 -3.38 -0.87 1.35
CA GLY A 156 -3.81 0.30 2.14
C GLY A 156 -2.68 0.89 3.01
N GLY A 157 -1.45 0.87 2.52
CA GLY A 157 -0.19 0.92 3.24
C GLY A 157 0.29 2.33 3.59
N THR A 158 -0.59 3.30 3.76
CA THR A 158 -0.19 4.57 4.36
C THR A 158 -0.21 4.49 5.89
N GLY A 159 0.37 5.49 6.54
CA GLY A 159 0.52 5.50 7.99
C GLY A 159 1.77 4.80 8.52
N SER A 160 2.88 4.80 7.78
CA SER A 160 4.18 4.43 8.35
C SER A 160 4.65 5.38 9.46
N GLY A 161 4.01 6.55 9.59
CA GLY A 161 4.23 7.53 10.65
C GLY A 161 5.00 8.77 10.23
N LYS A 162 5.28 8.97 8.93
CA LYS A 162 6.07 10.10 8.39
C LYS A 162 5.55 11.46 8.86
N SER A 163 4.34 11.83 8.45
CA SER A 163 3.70 13.11 8.77
C SER A 163 3.49 13.27 10.29
N THR A 164 3.14 12.19 10.99
CA THR A 164 3.02 12.17 12.46
C THR A 164 4.35 12.50 13.14
N THR A 165 5.46 11.92 12.67
CA THR A 165 6.80 12.19 13.20
C THR A 165 7.25 13.61 12.87
N ILE A 166 6.91 14.14 11.70
CA ILE A 166 7.23 15.54 11.35
C ILE A 166 6.52 16.50 12.31
N HIS A 167 5.24 16.30 12.59
CA HIS A 167 4.52 17.10 13.59
C HIS A 167 5.19 17.05 14.96
N PHE A 168 5.51 15.84 15.43
CA PHE A 168 6.19 15.65 16.72
C PHE A 168 7.54 16.37 16.77
N LEU A 169 8.39 16.16 15.76
CA LEU A 169 9.72 16.77 15.67
C LEU A 169 9.66 18.29 15.49
N ALA A 170 8.58 18.82 14.92
CA ALA A 170 8.32 20.26 14.80
C ALA A 170 7.65 20.86 16.05
N GLY A 171 7.52 20.10 17.14
CA GLY A 171 7.05 20.59 18.44
C GLY A 171 5.52 20.58 18.61
N SER A 172 4.77 19.90 17.75
CA SER A 172 3.32 19.74 17.94
C SER A 172 3.04 18.87 19.18
N LYS A 173 2.01 19.22 19.95
CA LYS A 173 1.54 18.37 21.03
C LYS A 173 0.68 17.24 20.46
N MET A 174 1.12 16.01 20.68
CA MET A 174 0.41 14.82 20.25
C MET A 174 -0.64 14.43 21.28
N ILE A 175 -1.81 14.00 20.82
CA ILE A 175 -2.92 13.53 21.66
C ILE A 175 -3.43 12.19 21.16
N GLU A 176 -3.71 11.28 22.09
CA GLU A 176 -4.37 10.02 21.76
C GLU A 176 -5.88 10.27 21.65
N THR A 177 -6.47 9.85 20.53
CA THR A 177 -7.89 10.03 20.24
C THR A 177 -8.45 8.78 19.55
N LYS A 178 -9.77 8.69 19.48
CA LYS A 178 -10.46 7.71 18.65
C LYS A 178 -11.14 8.43 17.49
N MET A 179 -10.76 8.08 16.27
CA MET A 179 -11.38 8.59 15.05
C MET A 179 -12.07 7.43 14.31
N LYS A 180 -13.40 7.53 14.14
CA LYS A 180 -14.23 6.48 13.52
C LYS A 180 -13.95 5.07 14.08
N GLY A 181 -13.78 4.96 15.40
CA GLY A 181 -13.53 3.69 16.10
C GLY A 181 -12.06 3.21 16.09
N LEU A 182 -11.15 3.92 15.40
CA LEU A 182 -9.73 3.60 15.37
C LEU A 182 -8.96 4.43 16.38
N ASN A 183 -8.08 3.79 17.16
CA ASN A 183 -7.10 4.50 17.98
C ASN A 183 -6.15 5.27 17.05
N HIS A 184 -5.98 6.55 17.33
CA HIS A 184 -5.25 7.47 16.49
C HIS A 184 -4.44 8.45 17.33
N ILE A 185 -3.22 8.77 16.87
CA ILE A 185 -2.41 9.83 17.46
C ILE A 185 -2.65 11.07 16.60
N ALA A 186 -3.49 11.98 17.10
CA ALA A 186 -3.76 13.26 16.49
C ALA A 186 -2.81 14.35 17.02
N VAL A 187 -2.91 15.53 16.43
CA VAL A 187 -2.26 16.75 16.90
C VAL A 187 -3.29 17.65 17.54
N ASP A 188 -2.94 18.20 18.70
CA ASP A 188 -3.67 19.33 19.28
C ASP A 188 -3.43 20.57 18.40
N LEU A 189 -4.38 20.87 17.50
CA LEU A 189 -4.26 21.95 16.53
C LEU A 189 -4.04 23.32 17.18
N ALA A 190 -4.55 23.53 18.41
CA ALA A 190 -4.34 24.77 19.16
C ALA A 190 -2.88 24.93 19.63
N SER A 191 -2.12 23.83 19.70
CA SER A 191 -0.71 23.83 20.09
C SER A 191 0.26 24.07 18.93
N VAL A 192 -0.21 24.02 17.68
CA VAL A 192 0.65 24.11 16.50
C VAL A 192 1.14 25.54 16.30
N LYS A 193 2.42 25.78 16.60
CA LYS A 193 3.06 27.09 16.43
C LYS A 193 3.75 27.26 15.08
N ASN A 194 4.19 26.16 14.47
CA ASN A 194 4.93 26.19 13.22
C ASN A 194 3.96 26.35 12.03
N PRO A 195 4.03 27.45 11.25
CA PRO A 195 3.12 27.69 10.13
C PRO A 195 3.29 26.69 8.98
N ASP A 196 4.47 26.09 8.82
CA ASP A 196 4.76 25.14 7.73
C ASP A 196 3.96 23.84 7.88
N LEU A 197 3.45 23.55 9.10
CA LEU A 197 2.65 22.36 9.38
C LEU A 197 1.20 22.46 8.90
N LYS A 198 0.73 23.63 8.44
CA LYS A 198 -0.66 23.81 8.00
C LYS A 198 -1.08 22.86 6.87
N ASN A 199 -0.12 22.48 6.04
CA ASN A 199 -0.33 21.61 4.88
C ASN A 199 0.09 20.16 5.14
N ILE A 200 0.49 19.82 6.37
CA ILE A 200 0.79 18.45 6.77
C ILE A 200 -0.46 17.88 7.44
N THR A 201 -1.05 16.87 6.83
CA THR A 201 -2.23 16.20 7.36
C THR A 201 -1.84 14.89 8.03
N ILE A 202 -2.31 14.67 9.25
CA ILE A 202 -2.23 13.37 9.91
C ILE A 202 -3.61 12.72 9.81
N SER A 203 -3.63 11.48 9.32
CA SER A 203 -4.85 10.69 9.15
C SER A 203 -4.62 9.26 9.65
N PRO A 204 -5.62 8.63 10.30
CA PRO A 204 -5.59 7.19 10.57
C PRO A 204 -5.89 6.35 9.33
N PHE A 205 -6.34 6.97 8.23
CA PHE A 205 -6.80 6.27 7.04
C PHE A 205 -5.64 5.89 6.12
N ALA A 206 -5.87 4.80 5.38
CA ALA A 206 -4.94 4.10 4.50
C ALA A 206 -4.67 4.80 3.15
N GLN A 207 -5.07 6.06 2.99
CA GLN A 207 -4.77 6.88 1.81
C GLN A 207 -3.60 7.84 2.09
N SER A 208 -2.79 8.10 1.08
CA SER A 208 -1.70 9.07 1.18
C SER A 208 -2.24 10.45 0.94
N GLU A 209 -2.22 11.29 1.97
CA GLU A 209 -2.62 12.69 1.86
C GLU A 209 -1.47 13.53 1.25
N THR A 210 -0.23 13.05 1.31
CA THR A 210 0.96 13.76 0.83
C THR A 210 1.16 13.54 -0.66
N ARG A 211 0.66 14.47 -1.49
CA ARG A 211 0.78 14.43 -2.95
C ARG A 211 2.05 15.07 -3.52
N TYR A 212 2.77 15.82 -2.70
CA TYR A 212 3.97 16.56 -3.09
C TYR A 212 4.89 16.74 -1.88
N ILE A 213 6.17 16.98 -2.15
CA ILE A 213 7.15 17.22 -1.10
C ILE A 213 6.78 18.51 -0.38
N THR A 214 6.48 18.40 0.91
CA THR A 214 6.16 19.55 1.76
C THR A 214 7.30 19.78 2.74
N PRO A 215 8.08 20.86 2.58
CA PRO A 215 9.14 21.20 3.51
C PRO A 215 8.57 21.83 4.79
N VAL A 216 9.11 21.44 5.93
CA VAL A 216 8.80 21.96 7.26
C VAL A 216 10.10 22.39 7.90
N ARG A 217 10.28 23.69 8.10
CA ARG A 217 11.46 24.22 8.78
C ARG A 217 11.30 24.08 10.28
N VAL A 218 12.29 23.47 10.93
CA VAL A 218 12.34 23.32 12.39
C VAL A 218 13.57 24.04 12.91
N ASN A 219 13.38 25.12 13.68
CA ASN A 219 14.48 25.70 14.44
C ASN A 219 14.68 24.91 15.72
N PHE A 220 15.94 24.58 16.01
CA PHE A 220 16.29 23.77 17.18
C PHE A 220 15.89 24.44 18.51
N LYS A 221 15.88 25.78 18.55
CA LYS A 221 15.42 26.56 19.70
C LYS A 221 13.94 26.34 20.02
N ASP A 222 13.10 26.22 18.99
CA ASP A 222 11.64 26.16 19.14
C ASP A 222 11.18 24.79 19.70
N VAL A 223 12.04 23.77 19.57
CA VAL A 223 11.78 22.39 19.98
C VAL A 223 12.65 21.94 21.15
N GLY A 224 13.35 22.88 21.81
CA GLY A 224 14.16 22.59 23.00
C GLY A 224 15.42 21.76 22.74
N ALA A 225 15.93 21.74 21.51
CA ALA A 225 17.17 21.04 21.20
C ALA A 225 18.41 21.84 21.65
N PHE A 226 19.43 21.15 22.16
CA PHE A 226 20.66 21.75 22.69
C PHE A 226 21.63 22.28 21.61
N SER A 227 21.22 22.32 20.35
CA SER A 227 22.01 22.75 19.19
C SER A 227 21.52 24.10 18.64
N LYS A 228 22.41 24.85 18.00
CA LYS A 228 22.06 26.06 17.24
C LYS A 228 21.75 25.69 15.79
N GLY A 229 20.81 26.41 15.17
CA GLY A 229 20.49 26.27 13.75
C GLY A 229 19.06 25.78 13.50
N SER A 230 18.85 25.29 12.28
CA SER A 230 17.56 24.76 11.82
C SER A 230 17.78 23.59 10.87
N VAL A 231 16.81 22.70 10.80
CA VAL A 231 16.71 21.64 9.78
C VAL A 231 15.43 21.84 8.98
N VAL A 232 15.42 21.37 7.73
CA VAL A 232 14.19 21.25 6.94
C VAL A 232 13.83 19.77 6.90
N LEU A 233 12.67 19.44 7.46
CA LEU A 233 12.07 18.12 7.34
C LEU A 233 11.20 18.12 6.10
N CYS A 234 11.33 17.11 5.26
CA CYS A 234 10.51 17.01 4.05
C CYS A 234 9.51 15.87 4.24
N ASP A 235 8.21 16.18 4.30
CA ASP A 235 7.20 15.15 4.12
C ASP A 235 7.16 14.81 2.64
N SER A 236 7.27 13.51 2.33
CA SER A 236 7.31 13.03 0.95
C SER A 236 6.22 11.99 0.74
N PRO A 237 5.68 11.88 -0.49
CA PRO A 237 4.85 10.74 -0.87
C PRO A 237 5.57 9.43 -0.55
N GLY A 238 4.82 8.38 -0.20
CA GLY A 238 5.38 7.03 -0.20
C GLY A 238 5.83 6.66 -1.61
N PHE A 239 6.93 5.91 -1.70
CA PHE A 239 7.22 5.20 -2.93
C PHE A 239 6.19 4.09 -3.12
N GLU A 240 5.67 3.92 -4.33
CA GLU A 240 4.58 3.00 -4.66
C GLU A 240 3.20 3.42 -4.06
N ASP A 241 2.99 4.71 -3.76
CA ASP A 241 1.66 5.22 -3.39
C ASP A 241 0.73 5.21 -4.63
N THR A 242 -0.49 4.68 -4.49
CA THR A 242 -1.42 4.25 -5.56
C THR A 242 -2.07 5.36 -6.39
N SER A 243 -1.36 6.43 -6.72
CA SER A 243 -1.90 7.58 -7.47
C SER A 243 -1.69 7.49 -8.99
N GLY A 244 -1.13 6.39 -9.50
CA GLY A 244 -0.90 6.13 -10.91
C GLY A 244 0.50 6.54 -11.40
N SER A 245 0.91 5.95 -12.53
CA SER A 245 2.28 6.06 -13.07
C SER A 245 2.74 7.50 -13.32
N GLU A 246 1.83 8.39 -13.73
CA GLU A 246 2.12 9.80 -13.99
C GLU A 246 2.41 10.57 -12.71
N VAL A 247 1.68 10.26 -11.63
CA VAL A 247 1.89 10.86 -10.32
C VAL A 247 3.20 10.36 -9.72
N ASP A 248 3.53 9.09 -9.91
CA ASP A 248 4.81 8.53 -9.46
C ASP A 248 6.01 9.14 -10.18
N ILE A 249 5.91 9.35 -11.50
CA ILE A 249 6.95 10.07 -12.26
C ILE A 249 7.09 11.51 -11.76
N ALA A 250 5.97 12.21 -11.56
CA ALA A 250 5.98 13.59 -11.06
C ALA A 250 6.60 13.68 -9.65
N ASN A 251 6.25 12.75 -8.77
CA ASN A 251 6.81 12.62 -7.42
C ASN A 251 8.31 12.35 -7.47
N GLY A 252 8.74 11.40 -8.30
CA GLY A 252 10.15 11.07 -8.51
C GLY A 252 10.96 12.29 -8.99
N ILE A 253 10.46 13.02 -9.99
CA ILE A 253 11.09 14.26 -10.47
C ILE A 253 11.15 15.31 -9.35
N GLY A 254 10.09 15.44 -8.55
CA GLY A 254 10.03 16.33 -7.40
C GLY A 254 11.12 16.00 -6.35
N ILE A 255 11.28 14.73 -6.01
CA ILE A 255 12.31 14.23 -5.08
C ILE A 255 13.70 14.56 -5.60
N VAL A 256 13.98 14.25 -6.86
CA VAL A 256 15.30 14.52 -7.46
C VAL A 256 15.61 16.02 -7.47
N ARG A 257 14.63 16.87 -7.82
CA ARG A 257 14.82 18.33 -7.82
C ARG A 257 15.04 18.88 -6.41
N ALA A 258 14.26 18.41 -5.43
CA ALA A 258 14.41 18.82 -4.03
C ALA A 258 15.81 18.45 -3.50
N ILE A 259 16.25 17.20 -3.73
CA ILE A 259 17.58 16.74 -3.33
C ILE A 259 18.69 17.59 -3.96
N LYS A 260 18.60 17.87 -5.27
CA LYS A 260 19.59 18.71 -5.98
C LYS A 260 19.66 20.15 -5.49
N GLY A 261 18.59 20.66 -4.88
CA GLY A 261 18.56 22.00 -4.28
C GLY A 261 19.14 22.08 -2.86
N CYS A 262 19.43 20.95 -2.22
CA CYS A 262 19.94 20.90 -0.86
C CYS A 262 21.48 20.82 -0.82
N GLN A 263 22.09 21.52 0.13
CA GLN A 263 23.54 21.40 0.39
C GLN A 263 23.93 20.01 0.91
N SER A 264 23.04 19.39 1.69
CA SER A 264 23.19 18.03 2.22
C SER A 264 21.81 17.45 2.48
N VAL A 265 21.64 16.15 2.24
CA VAL A 265 20.39 15.43 2.50
C VAL A 265 20.69 14.21 3.36
N ARG A 266 19.80 13.93 4.32
CA ARG A 266 19.83 12.71 5.13
C ARG A 266 18.52 11.96 4.93
N PRO A 267 18.47 10.90 4.09
CA PRO A 267 17.26 10.12 3.90
C PRO A 267 16.87 9.40 5.20
N VAL A 268 15.59 9.49 5.57
CA VAL A 268 15.02 8.81 6.74
C VAL A 268 13.95 7.82 6.28
N ILE A 269 14.22 6.54 6.48
CA ILE A 269 13.40 5.44 5.99
C ILE A 269 12.48 4.96 7.11
N PHE A 270 11.18 5.03 6.88
CA PHE A 270 10.18 4.55 7.82
C PHE A 270 9.76 3.13 7.48
N VAL A 271 9.99 2.21 8.41
CA VAL A 271 9.63 0.80 8.28
C VAL A 271 8.54 0.50 9.31
N SER A 272 7.29 0.45 8.87
CA SER A 272 6.17 0.04 9.71
C SER A 272 6.14 -1.48 9.81
N TYR A 273 6.07 -2.01 11.03
CA TYR A 273 5.89 -3.45 11.27
C TYR A 273 4.71 -4.01 10.48
N LYS A 274 3.60 -3.24 10.41
CA LYS A 274 2.41 -3.64 9.66
C LYS A 274 2.62 -3.70 8.15
N ASN A 275 3.65 -3.04 7.61
CA ASN A 275 3.84 -2.85 6.17
C ASN A 275 5.14 -3.48 5.68
N ILE A 276 5.84 -4.29 6.49
CA ILE A 276 7.14 -4.86 6.12
C ILE A 276 7.01 -6.11 5.22
N GLY A 277 5.81 -6.70 5.17
CA GLY A 277 5.50 -7.90 4.41
C GLY A 277 6.07 -9.18 5.03
N ASN A 278 5.76 -10.33 4.41
CA ASN A 278 6.44 -11.58 4.74
C ASN A 278 7.90 -11.48 4.28
N GLN A 279 8.84 -11.97 5.09
CA GLN A 279 10.28 -12.03 4.74
C GLN A 279 10.92 -10.70 4.29
N PHE A 280 10.37 -9.55 4.71
CA PHE A 280 10.93 -8.23 4.45
C PHE A 280 10.97 -7.83 2.96
N GLU A 281 10.09 -8.38 2.12
CA GLU A 281 10.06 -8.11 0.67
C GLU A 281 9.96 -6.62 0.34
N ARG A 282 9.13 -5.86 1.07
CA ARG A 282 9.00 -4.41 0.87
C ARG A 282 10.26 -3.64 1.25
N LEU A 283 10.99 -4.11 2.26
CA LEU A 283 12.30 -3.55 2.60
C LEU A 283 13.34 -3.86 1.51
N LYS A 284 13.30 -5.06 0.92
CA LYS A 284 14.16 -5.43 -0.23
C LYS A 284 13.84 -4.57 -1.46
N SER A 285 12.57 -4.32 -1.79
CA SER A 285 12.15 -3.40 -2.87
C SER A 285 12.66 -1.97 -2.63
N LEU A 286 12.44 -1.46 -1.42
CA LEU A 286 12.91 -0.14 -1.01
C LEU A 286 14.42 0.00 -1.14
N ALA A 287 15.19 -1.01 -0.72
CA ALA A 287 16.64 -1.01 -0.88
C ALA A 287 17.07 -0.92 -2.36
N HIS A 288 16.42 -1.67 -3.25
CA HIS A 288 16.73 -1.64 -4.70
C HIS A 288 16.46 -0.25 -5.31
N MET A 289 15.35 0.37 -4.95
CA MET A 289 15.01 1.71 -5.42
C MET A 289 15.99 2.77 -4.88
N LEU A 290 16.42 2.68 -3.61
CA LEU A 290 17.43 3.58 -3.06
C LEU A 290 18.78 3.43 -3.77
N VAL A 291 19.19 2.20 -4.10
CA VAL A 291 20.40 1.93 -4.90
C VAL A 291 20.29 2.59 -6.28
N GLY A 292 19.10 2.59 -6.89
CA GLY A 292 18.86 3.25 -8.18
C GLY A 292 18.86 4.78 -8.11
N LEU A 293 18.45 5.37 -6.99
CA LEU A 293 18.35 6.83 -6.82
C LEU A 293 19.68 7.48 -6.43
N ILE A 294 20.54 6.77 -5.69
CA ILE A 294 21.78 7.32 -5.13
C ILE A 294 22.95 6.55 -5.73
N PRO A 295 23.68 7.15 -6.70
CA PRO A 295 24.94 6.60 -7.16
C PRO A 295 25.86 6.34 -5.96
N THR A 296 26.60 5.24 -5.99
CA THR A 296 27.55 4.86 -4.93
C THR A 296 26.94 4.83 -3.52
N ILE A 297 25.75 4.23 -3.39
CA ILE A 297 25.08 4.03 -2.09
C ILE A 297 25.99 3.32 -1.06
N GLU A 298 26.92 2.48 -1.51
CA GLU A 298 27.88 1.79 -0.64
C GLU A 298 28.77 2.75 0.14
N ASP A 299 29.24 3.80 -0.52
CA ASP A 299 30.07 4.84 0.08
C ASP A 299 29.26 5.76 1.01
N ASN A 300 27.93 5.74 0.87
CA ASN A 300 27.00 6.64 1.54
C ASN A 300 26.06 5.93 2.53
N ARG A 301 26.32 4.68 2.90
CA ARG A 301 25.44 3.88 3.80
C ARG A 301 25.16 4.60 5.13
N ASN A 302 26.14 5.32 5.66
CA ASN A 302 26.02 6.04 6.94
C ASN A 302 25.14 7.30 6.87
N ALA A 303 24.77 7.74 5.65
CA ALA A 303 23.89 8.89 5.44
C ALA A 303 22.41 8.54 5.65
N PHE A 304 22.05 7.26 5.73
CA PHE A 304 20.67 6.82 5.93
C PHE A 304 20.35 6.65 7.41
N SER A 305 19.12 7.00 7.77
CA SER A 305 18.53 6.66 9.07
C SER A 305 17.30 5.80 8.86
N TYR A 306 17.04 4.88 9.78
CA TYR A 306 15.88 3.99 9.76
C TYR A 306 15.05 4.21 11.02
N ILE A 307 13.73 4.34 10.85
CA ILE A 307 12.76 4.45 11.94
C ILE A 307 11.79 3.29 11.83
N PHE A 308 11.80 2.42 12.84
CA PHE A 308 10.90 1.28 12.93
C PHE A 308 9.66 1.67 13.72
N THR A 309 8.50 1.65 13.08
CA THR A 309 7.23 2.09 13.69
C THR A 309 6.27 0.93 13.88
N LYS A 310 5.34 1.09 14.83
CA LYS A 310 4.24 0.14 15.09
C LYS A 310 4.68 -1.30 15.47
N TYR A 311 5.92 -1.48 15.91
CA TYR A 311 6.41 -2.77 16.42
C TYR A 311 5.75 -3.15 17.76
N PRO A 312 5.20 -4.38 17.88
CA PRO A 312 4.70 -4.91 19.13
C PRO A 312 5.80 -4.88 20.21
N PRO A 313 5.48 -4.57 21.49
CA PRO A 313 6.49 -4.45 22.54
C PRO A 313 7.41 -5.68 22.66
N HIS A 314 6.87 -6.88 22.46
CA HIS A 314 7.62 -8.13 22.56
C HIS A 314 8.56 -8.40 21.38
N GLU A 315 8.37 -7.74 20.24
CA GLU A 315 9.24 -7.89 19.06
C GLU A 315 10.29 -6.78 18.93
N ARG A 316 10.20 -5.71 19.74
CA ARG A 316 11.16 -4.60 19.67
C ARG A 316 12.60 -5.04 19.97
N SER A 317 12.77 -6.01 20.84
CA SER A 317 14.09 -6.58 21.19
C SER A 317 14.67 -7.49 20.11
N THR A 318 13.84 -8.02 19.20
CA THR A 318 14.26 -8.99 18.19
C THR A 318 14.47 -8.38 16.81
N ILE A 319 14.10 -7.11 16.59
CA ILE A 319 14.22 -6.40 15.30
C ILE A 319 15.58 -6.62 14.65
N HIS A 320 16.66 -6.42 15.39
CA HIS A 320 18.01 -6.55 14.88
C HIS A 320 18.33 -7.98 14.41
N THR A 321 17.89 -9.00 15.15
CA THR A 321 18.05 -10.41 14.75
C THR A 321 17.25 -10.70 13.50
N SER A 322 16.00 -10.24 13.43
CA SER A 322 15.13 -10.47 12.27
C SER A 322 15.67 -9.80 11.00
N LEU A 323 16.29 -8.63 11.11
CA LEU A 323 16.92 -7.92 9.97
C LEU A 323 18.20 -8.58 9.46
N ARG A 324 18.94 -9.30 10.31
CA ARG A 324 20.15 -10.04 9.86
C ARG A 324 19.80 -11.13 8.85
N ASN A 325 18.64 -11.75 9.00
CA ASN A 325 18.17 -12.82 8.12
C ASN A 325 17.65 -12.31 6.77
N VAL A 326 17.59 -10.99 6.56
CA VAL A 326 17.17 -10.38 5.27
C VAL A 326 18.29 -10.42 4.23
N LYS A 327 19.54 -10.64 4.66
CA LYS A 327 20.72 -10.73 3.78
C LYS A 327 20.79 -12.00 2.94
N GLU A 328 19.98 -13.01 3.26
CA GLU A 328 19.83 -14.26 2.50
C GLU A 328 18.64 -14.16 1.53
#